data_AF-A0A6L5Q407-F1
#
_entry.id   AF-A0A6L5Q407-F1
#
_cell.length_a   1.000
_cell.length_b   1.000
_cell.length_c   1.000
_cell.angle_alpha   90.00
_cell.angle_beta   90.00
_cell.angle_gamma   90.00
#
_symmetry.space_group_name_H-M   'P 1'
#
loop_
_entity.id
_entity.type
_entity.pdbx_description
1 polymer ?
#
loop_
_entity_poly.entity_id
_entity_poly.type
_entity_poly.pdbx_seq_one_letter_code
_entity_poly.pdbx_strand_id
1 'polypeptide(L)' 'MCVLCHDTGIIRKETYPGVTLTEGCNCEVAKQQQEENDKRWQAWLIKFESMKQELERKKQQKAS' A
#
# COMPACT_ATOMS: atom_id res chain seq x y z
N MET A 1 -13.02 -16.13 -7.31
CA MET A 1 -11.58 -16.22 -7.60
C MET A 1 -11.29 -15.80 -9.03
N CYS A 2 -10.59 -14.67 -9.21
CA CYS A 2 -10.17 -14.20 -10.53
C CYS A 2 -9.07 -15.11 -11.12
N VAL A 3 -9.24 -15.59 -12.35
CA VAL A 3 -8.31 -16.53 -13.00
C VAL A 3 -6.94 -15.92 -13.28
N LEU A 4 -6.87 -14.60 -13.47
CA LEU A 4 -5.62 -13.91 -13.83
C LEU A 4 -4.73 -13.57 -12.63
N CYS A 5 -5.34 -13.21 -11.50
CA CYS A 5 -4.61 -12.76 -10.32
C CYS A 5 -4.79 -13.65 -9.08
N HIS A 6 -5.64 -14.67 -9.14
CA HIS A 6 -5.95 -15.56 -8.01
C HIS A 6 -6.31 -14.78 -6.73
N ASP A 7 -7.12 -13.72 -6.89
CA ASP A 7 -7.57 -12.79 -5.83
C ASP A 7 -6.46 -11.99 -5.12
N THR A 8 -5.23 -12.02 -5.64
CA THR A 8 -4.10 -11.21 -5.12
C THR A 8 -4.11 -9.77 -5.61
N GLY A 9 -4.90 -9.47 -6.64
CA GLY A 9 -4.89 -8.17 -7.30
C GLY A 9 -3.67 -7.90 -8.19
N ILE A 10 -2.72 -8.84 -8.29
CA ILE A 10 -1.50 -8.71 -9.10
C ILE A 10 -1.49 -9.78 -10.19
N ILE A 11 -1.20 -9.37 -11.43
CA ILE A 11 -0.98 -10.25 -12.57
C ILE A 11 0.52 -10.34 -12.82
N ARG A 12 1.05 -11.56 -12.96
CA ARG A 12 2.44 -11.82 -13.34
C ARG A 12 2.45 -12.65 -14.61
N LYS A 13 3.09 -12.14 -15.66
CA LYS A 13 3.17 -12.80 -16.96
C LYS A 13 4.59 -12.73 -17.50
N GLU A 14 5.20 -13.88 -17.78
CA GLU A 14 6.47 -13.93 -18.49
C GLU A 14 6.27 -13.52 -19.96
N THR A 15 7.03 -12.51 -20.41
CA THR A 15 6.96 -11.99 -21.79
C THR A 15 8.14 -12.47 -22.64
N TYR A 16 9.30 -12.69 -22.01
CA TYR A 16 10.49 -13.32 -22.57
C TYR A 16 11.16 -14.17 -21.49
N PRO A 17 12.04 -15.13 -21.83
CA PRO A 17 12.75 -15.93 -20.84
C PRO A 17 13.44 -15.05 -19.78
N GLY A 18 12.99 -15.15 -18.54
CA GLY A 18 13.51 -14.35 -17.42
C GLY A 18 12.94 -12.93 -17.30
N VAL A 19 12.03 -12.50 -18.16
CA VAL A 19 11.39 -11.17 -18.13
C VAL A 19 9.91 -11.32 -17.80
N THR A 20 9.52 -10.88 -16.60
CA THR A 20 8.13 -10.94 -16.12
C THR A 20 7.51 -9.54 -16.06
N LEU A 21 6.42 -9.35 -16.79
CA LEU A 21 5.52 -8.21 -16.65
C LEU A 21 4.69 -8.39 -15.38
N THR A 22 4.70 -7.39 -14.52
CA THR A 22 3.88 -7.35 -13.29
C THR A 22 2.95 -6.15 -13.35
N GLU A 23 1.65 -6.40 -13.31
CA GLU A 23 0.60 -5.38 -13.46
C GLU A 23 -0.49 -5.56 -12.41
N GLY A 24 -1.27 -4.51 -12.16
CA GLY A 24 -2.48 -4.57 -11.35
C GLY A 24 -3.62 -5.26 -12.10
N CYS A 25 -4.42 -6.04 -11.38
CA CYS A 25 -5.65 -6.63 -11.90
C CYS A 25 -6.82 -5.64 -11.78
N ASN A 26 -7.71 -5.63 -12.76
CA ASN A 26 -8.90 -4.77 -12.76
C ASN A 26 -10.19 -5.52 -12.38
N CYS A 27 -10.08 -6.71 -11.77
CA CYS A 27 -11.26 -7.44 -11.28
C CYS A 27 -11.88 -6.73 -10.06
N GLU A 28 -13.15 -7.04 -9.78
CA GLU A 28 -13.90 -6.38 -8.71
C GLU A 28 -13.23 -6.52 -7.33
N VAL A 29 -12.72 -7.72 -7.03
CA VAL A 29 -11.99 -7.98 -5.78
C VAL A 29 -10.72 -7.12 -5.69
N ALA A 30 -9.97 -6.98 -6.78
CA ALA A 30 -8.76 -6.16 -6.81
C ALA A 30 -9.06 -4.66 -6.63
N LYS A 31 -10.17 -4.17 -7.21
CA LYS A 31 -10.61 -2.78 -7.02
C LYS A 31 -10.99 -2.51 -5.57
N GLN A 32 -11.76 -3.40 -4.95
CA GLN A 32 -12.13 -3.29 -3.53
C GLN A 32 -10.91 -3.31 -2.61
N GLN A 33 -9.95 -4.21 -2.89
CA GLN A 33 -8.67 -4.26 -2.17
C GLN A 33 -7.87 -2.97 -2.33
N GLN A 34 -7.83 -2.39 -3.54
CA GLN A 34 -7.15 -1.12 -3.80
C GLN A 34 -7.78 0.02 -2.98
N GLU A 35 -9.11 0.14 -3.01
CA GLU A 35 -9.81 1.17 -2.23
C GLU A 35 -9.60 1.01 -0.71
N GLU A 36 -9.59 -0.22 -0.21
CA GLU A 36 -9.32 -0.48 1.21
C GLU A 36 -7.87 -0.13 1.58
N ASN A 37 -6.91 -0.51 0.73
CA ASN A 37 -5.51 -0.18 0.92
C ASN A 37 -5.28 1.33 0.90
N ASP A 38 -5.95 2.06 0.00
CA ASP A 38 -5.87 3.52 -0.05
C ASP A 38 -6.41 4.15 1.24
N LYS A 39 -7.54 3.66 1.77
CA LYS A 39 -8.06 4.11 3.07
C LYS A 39 -7.08 3.85 4.21
N ARG A 40 -6.48 2.65 4.25
CA ARG A 40 -5.47 2.29 5.26
C ARG A 40 -4.22 3.16 5.13
N TRP A 41 -3.80 3.46 3.91
CA TRP A 41 -2.66 4.33 3.63
C TRP A 41 -2.89 5.76 4.13
N GLN A 42 -4.06 6.34 3.83
CA GLN A 42 -4.41 7.68 4.33
C GLN A 42 -4.46 7.73 5.87
N ALA A 43 -5.06 6.71 6.51
CA ALA A 43 -5.07 6.62 7.96
C ALA A 43 -3.66 6.50 8.55
N TRP A 44 -2.78 5.74 7.89
CA TRP A 44 -1.38 5.61 8.30
C TRP A 44 -0.63 6.93 8.20
N LEU A 45 -0.82 7.70 7.11
CA LEU A 45 -0.19 9.01 6.93
C LEU A 45 -0.57 10.00 8.04
N ILE A 46 -1.84 10.06 8.41
CA ILE A 46 -2.31 10.90 9.52
C ILE A 46 -1.64 10.50 10.83
N LYS A 47 -1.61 9.20 11.14
CA LYS A 47 -0.97 8.68 12.34
C LYS A 47 0.54 8.99 12.35
N PHE A 48 1.19 8.80 11.22
CA PHE A 48 2.62 9.05 11.06
C PHE A 48 2.96 10.53 11.31
N GLU A 49 2.16 11.46 10.79
CA GLU A 49 2.38 12.89 11.04
C GLU A 49 2.17 13.26 12.51
N SER A 50 1.16 12.68 13.16
CA SER A 50 0.96 12.85 14.62
C SER A 50 2.16 12.36 15.43
N MET A 51 2.72 11.19 15.08
CA MET A 51 3.91 10.64 15.73
C MET A 51 5.13 11.54 15.54
N LYS A 52 5.32 12.15 14.37
CA LYS A 52 6.39 13.12 14.13
C LYS A 52 6.26 14.34 15.05
N GLN A 53 5.07 14.91 15.15
CA GLN A 53 4.82 16.05 16.04
C GLN A 53 5.08 15.72 17.51
N GLU A 54 4.67 14.52 17.96
CA GLU A 54 4.95 14.06 19.32
C GLU A 54 6.45 13.92 19.58
N LEU A 55 7.20 13.37 18.62
CA LEU A 55 8.64 13.22 18.72
C LEU A 55 9.33 14.58 18.85
N GLU A 56 8.91 15.58 18.06
CA GLU A 56 9.47 16.94 18.14
C GLU A 56 9.17 17.61 19.49
N ARG A 57 7.94 17.48 20.02
CA ARG A 57 7.62 17.97 21.37
C ARG A 57 8.51 17.35 22.45
N LYS A 58 8.76 16.03 22.36
CA LYS A 58 9.64 15.31 23.31
C LYS A 58 11.09 15.79 23.23
N LYS A 59 11.59 16.14 22.04
CA LYS A 59 12.94 16.72 21.90
C LYS A 59 13.03 18.10 22.54
N GLN A 60 12.03 18.96 22.32
CA GLN A 60 11.98 20.30 22.91
C GLN A 60 11.93 20.25 24.45
N GLN A 61 11.10 19.37 25.03
CA GLN A 61 11.01 19.19 26.49
C GLN A 61 12.31 18.72 27.14
N LYS A 62 13.15 17.97 26.42
CA LYS A 62 14.47 17.53 26.93
C LYS A 62 15.55 18.62 26.84
N ALA A 63 15.30 19.70 26.10
CA ALA A 63 16.24 20.80 25.90
C ALA A 63 15.97 22.00 26.85
N SER A 64 14.81 22.04 27.52
CA SER A 64 14.49 22.96 28.63
C SER A 64 14.95 22.41 29.97
#